data_AF-A0A1I2W0C2-F1
#
_entry.id   AF-A0A1I2W0C2-F1
#
_cell.length_a   1.000
_cell.length_b   1.000
_cell.length_c   1.000
_cell.angle_alpha   90.00
_cell.angle_beta   90.00
_cell.angle_gamma   90.00
#
_symmetry.space_group_name_H-M   'P 1'
#
loop_
_entity.id
_entity.type
_entity.pdbx_description
1 polymer ?
#
loop_
_entity_poly.entity_id
_entity_poly.type
_entity_poly.pdbx_seq_one_letter_code
_entity_poly.pdbx_strand_id
1 'polypeptide(L)'
;MKLAVPAFRPLWAVGMAACALVLASCARNPAPPAEPVNFIAEGRPEKLSAWRLMAASEGRLVLNKEVLPYTLNTPLFSDYAHKLRTVWMPKGVSAAYRPDTAFDFPLGTIISKTFYYPRDGSSRAVLASDDSGTGSTLDLGKVRLMETRLLVRRASGWVALPYVWNEAQTEAELKRTGDQIPMELVSAQGRQKFTYVVPNVNQCASCHVADLKSRKFEPLGLKARHINLNGQLEKMALAGYLSGVPAAAEVPRNVDWRDKSAPVDARARAYLDINCAHCHNNKGTANTTALHLEIGAPANRHLGLCKPPVAAGAGTGGNAFGINPGKPDDSIFVFRLKSTETGVMMPELGRSTAHREGVELIREWIASMKESCNQQ
;
A
#
# COMPACT_ATOMS: atom_id res chain seq x y z
N MET A 1 -14.93 8.84 -106.15
CA MET A 1 -15.84 9.94 -105.80
C MET A 1 -15.65 10.24 -104.31
N LYS A 2 -15.25 11.48 -103.97
CA LYS A 2 -15.39 12.25 -102.70
C LYS A 2 -15.93 11.46 -101.48
N LEU A 3 -15.39 11.51 -100.24
CA LEU A 3 -14.97 12.66 -99.42
C LEU A 3 -14.23 12.17 -98.15
N ALA A 4 -13.39 13.03 -97.57
CA ALA A 4 -12.68 12.90 -96.29
C ALA A 4 -13.62 13.05 -95.05
N VAL A 5 -13.25 12.58 -93.86
CA VAL A 5 -12.79 13.32 -92.63
C VAL A 5 -13.34 12.52 -91.40
N PRO A 6 -12.83 12.54 -90.14
CA PRO A 6 -11.47 12.51 -89.57
C PRO A 6 -11.28 11.41 -88.48
N ALA A 7 -10.07 11.33 -87.92
CA ALA A 7 -9.78 10.71 -86.61
C ALA A 7 -10.15 11.66 -85.45
N PHE A 8 -10.54 11.13 -84.26
CA PHE A 8 -10.01 11.53 -82.94
C PHE A 8 -10.66 10.75 -81.76
N ARG A 9 -9.78 10.06 -80.99
CA ARG A 9 -9.76 9.69 -79.56
C ARG A 9 -10.92 8.92 -78.88
N PRO A 10 -10.64 7.73 -78.28
CA PRO A 10 -11.48 7.17 -77.22
C PRO A 10 -11.13 7.81 -75.87
N LEU A 11 -12.14 8.30 -75.16
CA LEU A 11 -12.04 8.68 -73.75
C LEU A 11 -11.81 7.41 -72.92
N TRP A 12 -10.61 7.30 -72.35
CA TRP A 12 -10.28 6.29 -71.36
C TRP A 12 -11.00 6.57 -70.03
N ALA A 13 -11.64 5.51 -69.54
CA ALA A 13 -11.97 5.18 -68.16
C ALA A 13 -11.57 6.20 -67.07
N VAL A 14 -12.57 6.86 -66.46
CA VAL A 14 -12.46 7.33 -65.07
C VAL A 14 -12.88 6.16 -64.18
N GLY A 15 -11.90 5.33 -63.87
CA GLY A 15 -12.02 4.24 -62.90
C GLY A 15 -11.97 4.76 -61.47
N MET A 16 -12.82 4.18 -60.63
CA MET A 16 -12.79 4.14 -59.17
C MET A 16 -11.42 4.41 -58.53
N ALA A 17 -11.35 5.47 -57.72
CA ALA A 17 -10.34 5.62 -56.67
C ALA A 17 -10.98 6.25 -55.43
N ALA A 18 -11.96 5.56 -54.86
CA ALA A 18 -12.45 5.80 -53.51
C ALA A 18 -12.26 4.52 -52.70
N CYS A 19 -11.01 4.20 -52.39
CA CYS A 19 -10.67 3.07 -51.51
C CYS A 19 -9.69 3.51 -50.44
N ALA A 20 -10.19 3.43 -49.19
CA ALA A 20 -9.46 3.03 -48.00
C ALA A 20 -8.39 4.00 -47.43
N LEU A 21 -8.86 5.03 -46.73
CA LEU A 21 -8.23 5.46 -45.48
C LEU A 21 -9.10 5.00 -44.30
N VAL A 22 -9.20 3.68 -44.13
CA VAL A 22 -9.57 3.12 -42.82
C VAL A 22 -8.33 3.22 -41.97
N LEU A 23 -8.18 4.32 -41.25
CA LEU A 23 -7.27 4.40 -40.12
C LEU A 23 -7.70 3.32 -39.14
N ALA A 24 -7.04 2.16 -39.20
CA ALA A 24 -7.08 1.19 -38.14
C ALA A 24 -6.55 1.90 -36.89
N SER A 25 -7.49 2.37 -36.06
CA SER A 25 -7.23 2.60 -34.65
C SER A 25 -6.93 1.23 -34.05
N CYS A 26 -5.70 0.75 -34.26
CA CYS A 26 -5.16 -0.30 -33.43
C CYS A 26 -5.17 0.31 -32.03
N ALA A 27 -6.12 -0.13 -31.21
CA ALA A 27 -6.01 0.00 -29.77
C ALA A 27 -4.65 -0.61 -29.41
N ARG A 28 -3.64 0.25 -29.27
CA ARG A 28 -2.33 -0.19 -28.83
C ARG A 28 -2.54 -0.80 -27.44
N ASN A 29 -1.87 -1.93 -27.22
CA ASN A 29 -1.93 -2.59 -25.93
C ASN A 29 -0.95 -1.86 -25.00
N PRO A 30 -1.36 -1.56 -23.76
CA PRO A 30 -0.51 -0.83 -22.82
C PRO A 30 0.82 -1.55 -22.65
N ALA A 31 1.88 -0.92 -23.14
CA ALA A 31 3.20 -1.51 -23.10
C ALA A 31 3.88 -1.22 -21.75
N PRO A 32 4.56 -2.20 -21.15
CA PRO A 32 5.48 -1.93 -20.04
C PRO A 32 6.60 -1.00 -20.51
N PRO A 33 7.33 -0.35 -19.58
CA PRO A 33 8.59 0.32 -19.93
C PRO A 33 9.47 -0.58 -20.83
N ALA A 34 9.90 -0.06 -21.97
CA ALA A 34 10.65 -0.82 -22.97
C ALA A 34 12.06 -1.19 -22.49
N GLU A 35 12.67 -0.27 -21.74
CA GLU A 35 13.99 -0.41 -21.17
C GLU A 35 13.94 -1.08 -19.78
N PRO A 36 15.04 -1.73 -19.34
CA PRO A 36 15.17 -2.26 -17.98
C PRO A 36 14.97 -1.18 -16.92
N VAL A 37 14.73 -1.63 -15.68
CA VAL A 37 14.66 -0.72 -14.52
C VAL A 37 15.97 0.04 -14.40
N ASN A 38 15.86 1.36 -14.18
CA ASN A 38 17.00 2.24 -14.02
C ASN A 38 17.24 2.49 -12.52
N PHE A 39 18.20 1.77 -11.94
CA PHE A 39 18.63 2.03 -10.57
C PHE A 39 19.49 3.30 -10.52
N ILE A 40 18.98 4.31 -9.82
CA ILE A 40 19.67 5.60 -9.67
C ILE A 40 20.35 5.64 -8.30
N ALA A 41 21.67 5.41 -8.30
CA ALA A 41 22.48 5.24 -7.09
C ALA A 41 22.56 6.50 -6.22
N GLU A 42 22.47 7.69 -6.82
CA GLU A 42 22.64 8.97 -6.14
C GLU A 42 21.57 9.99 -6.55
N GLY A 43 21.55 11.15 -5.90
CA GLY A 43 20.59 12.20 -6.21
C GLY A 43 19.13 11.84 -5.90
N ARG A 44 18.21 12.66 -6.39
CA ARG A 44 16.76 12.54 -6.15
C ARG A 44 16.02 12.87 -7.45
N PRO A 45 15.80 11.89 -8.33
CA PRO A 45 15.15 12.11 -9.62
C PRO A 45 13.80 12.78 -9.42
N GLU A 46 13.52 13.84 -10.18
CA GLU A 46 12.28 14.61 -10.05
C GLU A 46 11.06 13.81 -10.51
N LYS A 47 11.23 12.95 -11.51
CA LYS A 47 10.15 12.14 -12.10
C LYS A 47 10.24 10.68 -11.71
N LEU A 48 9.08 10.06 -11.45
CA LEU A 48 8.99 8.62 -11.16
C LEU A 48 9.40 7.78 -12.38
N SER A 49 9.04 8.23 -13.59
CA SER A 49 9.41 7.56 -14.84
C SER A 49 10.92 7.36 -15.03
N ALA A 50 11.76 8.18 -14.39
CA ALA A 50 13.22 8.05 -14.44
C ALA A 50 13.72 6.69 -13.92
N TRP A 51 12.99 6.06 -13.00
CA TRP A 51 13.31 4.74 -12.43
C TRP A 51 12.90 3.58 -13.33
N ARG A 52 11.98 3.81 -14.27
CA ARG A 52 11.44 2.79 -15.19
C ARG A 52 10.86 1.55 -14.49
N LEU A 53 10.37 1.69 -13.25
CA LEU A 53 9.69 0.62 -12.50
C LEU A 53 8.30 0.32 -13.06
N MET A 54 7.63 1.35 -13.56
CA MET A 54 6.26 1.32 -14.06
C MET A 54 6.04 2.50 -15.01
N ALA A 55 5.02 2.40 -15.86
CA ALA A 55 4.57 3.48 -16.72
C ALA A 55 3.04 3.58 -16.73
N ALA A 56 2.53 4.81 -16.71
CA ALA A 56 1.15 5.09 -17.07
C ALA A 56 1.09 5.23 -18.60
N SER A 57 0.51 4.24 -19.26
CA SER A 57 0.41 4.18 -20.72
C SER A 57 -0.97 3.67 -21.11
N GLU A 58 -1.60 4.31 -22.08
CA GLU A 58 -2.87 3.85 -22.68
C GLU A 58 -3.96 3.54 -21.65
N GLY A 59 -4.10 4.44 -20.66
CA GLY A 59 -5.11 4.32 -19.61
C GLY A 59 -4.80 3.23 -18.58
N ARG A 60 -3.58 2.71 -18.52
CA ARG A 60 -3.17 1.69 -17.54
C ARG A 60 -1.84 2.04 -16.87
N LEU A 61 -1.71 1.66 -15.59
CA LEU A 61 -0.41 1.57 -14.93
C LEU A 61 0.15 0.17 -15.14
N VAL A 62 1.28 0.06 -15.85
CA VAL A 62 1.92 -1.22 -16.20
C VAL A 62 3.29 -1.29 -15.54
N LEU A 63 3.62 -2.43 -14.93
CA LEU A 63 4.92 -2.68 -14.33
C LEU A 63 5.99 -3.05 -15.38
N ASN A 64 7.24 -2.69 -15.10
CA ASN A 64 8.38 -3.27 -15.82
C ASN A 64 8.40 -4.80 -15.61
N LYS A 65 8.84 -5.56 -16.62
CA LYS A 65 8.90 -7.03 -16.57
C LYS A 65 9.79 -7.57 -15.45
N GLU A 66 10.76 -6.79 -14.99
CA GLU A 66 11.66 -7.16 -13.89
C GLU A 66 11.07 -6.84 -12.50
N VAL A 67 9.94 -6.13 -12.42
CA VAL A 67 9.34 -5.70 -11.15
C VAL A 67 8.31 -6.72 -10.69
N LEU A 68 8.50 -7.27 -9.50
CA LEU A 68 7.59 -8.27 -8.93
C LEU A 68 6.56 -7.60 -8.01
N PRO A 69 5.25 -7.72 -8.31
CA PRO A 69 4.22 -7.32 -7.38
C PRO A 69 4.10 -8.33 -6.23
N TYR A 70 3.66 -7.85 -5.08
CA TYR A 70 3.28 -8.71 -3.95
C TYR A 70 2.09 -8.12 -3.19
N THR A 71 1.35 -8.99 -2.52
CA THR A 71 0.22 -8.63 -1.65
C THR A 71 0.47 -9.08 -0.22
N LEU A 72 -0.33 -8.55 0.71
CA LEU A 72 -0.25 -8.89 2.12
C LEU A 72 -1.45 -9.74 2.53
N ASN A 73 -1.27 -10.67 3.47
CA ASN A 73 -2.37 -11.40 4.11
C ASN A 73 -3.40 -10.43 4.71
N THR A 74 -2.93 -9.45 5.49
CA THR A 74 -3.72 -8.38 6.08
C THR A 74 -3.13 -7.04 5.63
N PRO A 75 -3.84 -6.23 4.83
CA PRO A 75 -3.32 -4.95 4.35
C PRO A 75 -3.37 -3.86 5.43
N LEU A 76 -2.31 -3.05 5.49
CA LEU A 76 -2.26 -1.80 6.26
C LEU A 76 -3.36 -0.83 5.79
N PHE A 77 -4.14 -0.30 6.74
CA PHE A 77 -5.10 0.77 6.49
C PHE A 77 -4.41 2.12 6.29
N SER A 78 -4.88 2.90 5.32
CA SER A 78 -4.52 4.31 5.17
C SER A 78 -5.62 5.03 4.36
N ASP A 79 -6.63 5.52 5.07
CA ASP A 79 -7.78 6.21 4.47
C ASP A 79 -8.50 5.45 3.35
N TYR A 80 -8.64 4.13 3.47
CA TYR A 80 -9.19 3.27 2.42
C TYR A 80 -8.43 3.28 1.08
N ALA A 81 -7.25 3.92 0.99
CA ALA A 81 -6.41 3.82 -0.20
C ALA A 81 -5.98 2.36 -0.39
N HIS A 82 -6.09 1.85 -1.61
CA HIS A 82 -5.53 0.57 -2.02
C HIS A 82 -4.05 0.73 -2.34
N LYS A 83 -3.27 -0.35 -2.30
CA LYS A 83 -1.84 -0.27 -2.61
C LYS A 83 -1.34 -1.37 -3.52
N LEU A 84 -0.81 -0.96 -4.67
CA LEU A 84 0.06 -1.80 -5.49
C LEU A 84 1.45 -1.77 -4.88
N ARG A 85 1.93 -2.92 -4.41
CA ARG A 85 3.24 -3.05 -3.78
C ARG A 85 4.13 -3.87 -4.69
N THR A 86 5.36 -3.40 -4.89
CA THR A 86 6.32 -4.11 -5.73
C THR A 86 7.71 -4.10 -5.13
N VAL A 87 8.52 -5.04 -5.60
CA VAL A 87 9.95 -5.11 -5.33
C VAL A 87 10.71 -5.32 -6.65
N TRP A 88 11.86 -4.68 -6.75
CA TRP A 88 12.85 -4.93 -7.80
C TRP A 88 14.23 -5.05 -7.16
N MET A 89 15.05 -5.96 -7.71
CA MET A 89 16.45 -6.14 -7.31
C MET A 89 17.33 -6.30 -8.56
N PRO A 90 18.61 -5.89 -8.50
CA PRO A 90 19.56 -6.16 -9.57
C PRO A 90 19.66 -7.68 -9.83
N LYS A 91 19.97 -8.05 -11.07
CA LYS A 91 20.16 -9.47 -11.43
C LYS A 91 21.34 -10.07 -10.66
N GLY A 92 21.19 -11.32 -10.23
CA GLY A 92 22.24 -12.06 -9.54
C GLY A 92 22.40 -11.74 -8.05
N VAL A 93 21.58 -10.86 -7.47
CA VAL A 93 21.53 -10.63 -6.03
C VAL A 93 20.13 -10.95 -5.48
N SER A 94 20.09 -11.47 -4.26
CA SER A 94 18.86 -11.89 -3.59
C SER A 94 18.79 -11.34 -2.18
N ALA A 95 17.58 -11.10 -1.69
CA ALA A 95 17.38 -10.90 -0.26
C ALA A 95 17.57 -12.24 0.49
N ALA A 96 18.08 -12.18 1.72
CA ALA A 96 18.11 -13.36 2.58
C ALA A 96 16.84 -13.44 3.43
N TYR A 97 16.25 -14.64 3.51
CA TYR A 97 15.09 -14.90 4.35
C TYR A 97 15.37 -14.55 5.83
N ARG A 98 14.35 -14.00 6.48
CA ARG A 98 14.29 -13.76 7.93
C ARG A 98 12.89 -14.16 8.39
N PRO A 99 12.75 -14.96 9.46
CA PRO A 99 11.44 -15.42 9.92
C PRO A 99 10.58 -14.29 10.51
N ASP A 100 11.18 -13.46 11.37
CA ASP A 100 10.43 -12.52 12.22
C ASP A 100 10.57 -11.05 11.84
N THR A 101 11.61 -10.72 11.07
CA THR A 101 11.96 -9.36 10.65
C THR A 101 11.77 -9.18 9.15
N ALA A 102 12.02 -7.98 8.65
CA ALA A 102 12.05 -7.77 7.21
C ALA A 102 13.19 -8.61 6.59
N PHE A 103 13.02 -9.04 5.34
CA PHE A 103 14.11 -9.72 4.64
C PHE A 103 15.35 -8.83 4.54
N ASP A 104 16.51 -9.48 4.48
CA ASP A 104 17.79 -8.80 4.38
C ASP A 104 18.04 -8.41 2.91
N PHE A 105 17.57 -7.24 2.53
CA PHE A 105 17.63 -6.77 1.14
C PHE A 105 19.03 -6.24 0.77
N PRO A 106 19.58 -6.67 -0.39
CA PRO A 106 20.89 -6.25 -0.85
C PRO A 106 20.92 -4.79 -1.33
N LEU A 107 22.13 -4.26 -1.49
CA LEU A 107 22.36 -3.02 -2.24
C LEU A 107 21.65 -3.08 -3.60
N GLY A 108 20.97 -1.99 -3.98
CA GLY A 108 20.28 -1.89 -5.25
C GLY A 108 18.78 -2.19 -5.19
N THR A 109 18.27 -2.77 -4.10
CA THR A 109 16.83 -3.05 -3.97
C THR A 109 15.99 -1.77 -4.05
N ILE A 110 14.89 -1.84 -4.80
CA ILE A 110 13.82 -0.84 -4.77
C ILE A 110 12.53 -1.53 -4.34
N ILE A 111 11.93 -1.05 -3.24
CA ILE A 111 10.57 -1.41 -2.83
C ILE A 111 9.68 -0.22 -3.17
N SER A 112 8.60 -0.45 -3.91
CA SER A 112 7.64 0.59 -4.26
C SER A 112 6.26 0.30 -3.70
N LYS A 113 5.51 1.38 -3.43
CA LYS A 113 4.12 1.31 -3.00
C LYS A 113 3.35 2.44 -3.67
N THR A 114 2.49 2.09 -4.61
CA THR A 114 1.58 3.02 -5.30
C THR A 114 0.23 3.00 -4.60
N PHE A 115 -0.16 4.13 -4.03
CA PHE A 115 -1.44 4.33 -3.37
C PHE A 115 -2.46 4.83 -4.40
N TYR A 116 -3.64 4.22 -4.41
CA TYR A 116 -4.71 4.57 -5.32
C TYR A 116 -6.07 4.32 -4.69
N TYR A 117 -7.10 4.86 -5.33
CA TYR A 117 -8.49 4.62 -4.96
C TYR A 117 -9.31 4.15 -6.16
N PRO A 118 -10.30 3.27 -5.98
CA PRO A 118 -11.37 3.12 -6.96
C PRO A 118 -12.14 4.43 -7.14
N ARG A 119 -12.52 4.76 -8.38
CA ARG A 119 -13.28 5.96 -8.71
C ARG A 119 -14.77 5.78 -8.46
N ASP A 120 -15.45 6.84 -8.03
CA ASP A 120 -16.91 6.96 -8.06
C ASP A 120 -17.36 7.51 -9.42
N GLY A 121 -17.36 6.66 -10.44
CA GLY A 121 -17.70 7.02 -11.82
C GLY A 121 -16.78 8.09 -12.39
N SER A 122 -17.35 9.12 -13.03
CA SER A 122 -16.62 10.24 -13.64
C SER A 122 -16.35 11.40 -12.68
N SER A 123 -16.82 11.32 -11.43
CA SER A 123 -16.59 12.38 -10.46
C SER A 123 -15.14 12.39 -9.95
N ARG A 124 -14.73 13.47 -9.27
CA ARG A 124 -13.44 13.52 -8.54
C ARG A 124 -13.46 12.72 -7.23
N ALA A 125 -14.63 12.22 -6.82
CA ALA A 125 -14.80 11.43 -5.60
C ALA A 125 -14.26 10.01 -5.78
N VAL A 126 -13.94 9.39 -4.65
CA VAL A 126 -13.34 8.06 -4.57
C VAL A 126 -14.16 7.14 -3.67
N LEU A 127 -14.08 5.84 -3.90
CA LEU A 127 -14.84 4.86 -3.12
C LEU A 127 -14.07 4.43 -1.87
N ALA A 128 -14.77 4.32 -0.74
CA ALA A 128 -14.30 3.60 0.43
C ALA A 128 -14.53 2.10 0.20
N SER A 129 -13.46 1.34 0.05
CA SER A 129 -13.52 -0.11 0.00
C SER A 129 -12.22 -0.73 0.46
N ASP A 130 -12.29 -1.98 0.91
CA ASP A 130 -11.12 -2.72 1.35
C ASP A 130 -10.20 -3.06 0.18
N ASP A 131 -8.89 -2.92 0.41
CA ASP A 131 -7.83 -3.30 -0.52
C ASP A 131 -7.77 -4.84 -0.61
N SER A 132 -8.35 -5.41 -1.67
CA SER A 132 -8.26 -6.85 -1.94
C SER A 132 -6.91 -7.29 -2.53
N GLY A 133 -5.98 -6.35 -2.77
CA GLY A 133 -4.65 -6.65 -3.30
C GLY A 133 -4.71 -7.16 -4.75
N THR A 134 -4.99 -6.27 -5.70
CA THR A 134 -5.13 -6.65 -7.11
C THR A 134 -3.86 -6.39 -7.94
N GLY A 135 -3.51 -7.40 -8.76
CA GLY A 135 -2.94 -7.30 -10.12
C GLY A 135 -1.59 -6.58 -10.38
N SER A 136 -0.84 -7.08 -11.35
CA SER A 136 0.34 -6.44 -11.94
C SER A 136 0.03 -5.20 -12.80
N THR A 137 -1.25 -4.83 -12.95
CA THR A 137 -1.70 -3.74 -13.82
C THR A 137 -2.93 -3.07 -13.20
N LEU A 138 -2.98 -1.73 -13.25
CA LEU A 138 -4.15 -0.94 -12.83
C LEU A 138 -4.82 -0.27 -14.02
N ASP A 139 -6.15 -0.27 -14.05
CA ASP A 139 -6.96 0.45 -15.04
C ASP A 139 -7.26 1.87 -14.54
N LEU A 140 -6.63 2.88 -15.16
CA LEU A 140 -6.71 4.28 -14.75
C LEU A 140 -8.07 4.92 -15.03
N GLY A 141 -8.91 4.28 -15.84
CA GLY A 141 -10.32 4.64 -15.97
C GLY A 141 -11.16 4.24 -14.76
N LYS A 142 -10.69 3.26 -13.98
CA LYS A 142 -11.37 2.75 -12.77
C LYS A 142 -10.73 3.19 -11.47
N VAL A 143 -9.46 3.60 -11.50
CA VAL A 143 -8.73 4.05 -10.32
C VAL A 143 -8.16 5.45 -10.47
N ARG A 144 -7.96 6.11 -9.34
CA ARG A 144 -7.21 7.35 -9.20
C ARG A 144 -5.94 7.05 -8.42
N LEU A 145 -4.79 7.17 -9.07
CA LEU A 145 -3.47 7.16 -8.45
C LEU A 145 -3.27 8.43 -7.63
N MET A 146 -2.70 8.27 -6.44
CA MET A 146 -2.42 9.37 -5.52
C MET A 146 -0.93 9.62 -5.44
N GLU A 147 -0.17 8.61 -5.03
CA GLU A 147 1.27 8.70 -4.86
C GLU A 147 1.95 7.36 -5.07
N THR A 148 3.24 7.39 -5.39
CA THR A 148 4.14 6.24 -5.34
C THR A 148 5.28 6.56 -4.38
N ARG A 149 5.43 5.76 -3.32
CA ARG A 149 6.56 5.87 -2.40
C ARG A 149 7.60 4.83 -2.75
N LEU A 150 8.85 5.27 -2.93
CA LEU A 150 9.99 4.37 -3.11
C LEU A 150 10.80 4.29 -1.82
N LEU A 151 11.22 3.08 -1.46
CA LEU A 151 12.36 2.83 -0.58
C LEU A 151 13.47 2.26 -1.44
N VAL A 152 14.61 2.96 -1.48
CA VAL A 152 15.76 2.61 -2.33
C VAL A 152 16.95 2.25 -1.44
N ARG A 153 17.48 1.03 -1.58
CA ARG A 153 18.64 0.56 -0.83
C ARG A 153 19.93 1.00 -1.51
N ARG A 154 20.48 2.12 -1.06
CA ARG A 154 21.76 2.69 -1.53
C ARG A 154 22.90 2.32 -0.57
N ALA A 155 24.12 2.63 -1.00
CA ALA A 155 25.32 2.39 -0.19
C ALA A 155 25.25 3.11 1.17
N SER A 156 24.66 4.31 1.19
CA SER A 156 24.45 5.10 2.40
C SER A 156 23.33 4.62 3.31
N GLY A 157 22.52 3.63 2.90
CA GLY A 157 21.30 3.25 3.62
C GLY A 157 20.06 3.21 2.74
N TRP A 158 18.92 2.99 3.39
CA TRP A 158 17.61 3.15 2.76
C TRP A 158 17.26 4.63 2.60
N VAL A 159 16.72 4.99 1.44
CA VAL A 159 16.25 6.35 1.14
C VAL A 159 14.77 6.28 0.76
N ALA A 160 13.94 7.12 1.41
CA ALA A 160 12.53 7.28 1.10
C ALA A 160 12.32 8.42 0.10
N LEU A 161 11.57 8.15 -0.98
CA LEU A 161 11.26 9.12 -2.03
C LEU A 161 9.75 9.06 -2.36
N PRO A 162 8.93 10.00 -1.85
CA PRO A 162 7.53 10.11 -2.19
C PRO A 162 7.33 10.87 -3.51
N TYR A 163 6.59 10.27 -4.45
CA TYR A 163 6.19 10.87 -5.72
C TYR A 163 4.68 11.03 -5.76
N VAL A 164 4.17 12.20 -6.16
CA VAL A 164 2.72 12.47 -6.24
C VAL A 164 2.29 12.48 -7.70
N TRP A 165 1.24 11.72 -8.01
CA TRP A 165 0.71 11.62 -9.36
C TRP A 165 -0.05 12.89 -9.74
N ASN A 166 0.15 13.35 -10.98
CA ASN A 166 -0.57 14.50 -11.51
C ASN A 166 -2.06 14.19 -11.77
N GLU A 167 -2.88 15.24 -11.92
CA GLU A 167 -4.32 15.08 -12.18
C GLU A 167 -4.61 14.33 -13.49
N ALA A 168 -3.72 14.47 -14.48
CA ALA A 168 -3.80 13.77 -15.76
C ALA A 168 -3.51 12.26 -15.66
N GLN A 169 -3.00 11.77 -14.53
CA GLN A 169 -2.64 10.37 -14.28
C GLN A 169 -1.57 9.82 -15.24
N THR A 170 -0.62 10.66 -15.63
CA THR A 170 0.43 10.34 -16.61
C THR A 170 1.84 10.29 -16.04
N GLU A 171 2.11 11.03 -14.95
CA GLU A 171 3.43 11.11 -14.32
C GLU A 171 3.29 11.38 -12.83
N ALA A 172 4.31 11.01 -12.05
CA ALA A 172 4.43 11.39 -10.66
C ALA A 172 5.74 12.16 -10.39
N GLU A 173 5.63 13.23 -9.61
CA GLU A 173 6.74 14.13 -9.30
C GLU A 173 7.16 14.02 -7.84
N LEU A 174 8.45 14.14 -7.56
CA LEU A 174 9.00 14.05 -6.21
C LEU A 174 8.45 15.19 -5.32
N LYS A 175 7.81 14.85 -4.20
CA LYS A 175 7.28 15.81 -3.21
C LYS A 175 7.91 15.62 -1.85
N ARG A 176 9.14 16.12 -1.67
CA ARG A 176 9.90 15.94 -0.41
C ARG A 176 9.21 16.48 0.84
N THR A 177 8.48 17.58 0.69
CA THR A 177 7.74 18.25 1.76
C THR A 177 6.38 17.60 2.04
N GLY A 178 6.04 16.51 1.35
CA GLY A 178 4.70 15.95 1.37
C GLY A 178 3.73 16.77 0.52
N ASP A 179 2.46 16.41 0.61
CA ASP A 179 1.35 17.06 -0.08
C ASP A 179 0.04 16.83 0.68
N GLN A 180 -0.96 17.68 0.46
CA GLN A 180 -2.28 17.59 1.07
C GLN A 180 -3.34 17.76 0.00
N ILE A 181 -4.12 16.71 -0.23
CA ILE A 181 -5.07 16.65 -1.34
C ILE A 181 -6.48 16.54 -0.75
N PRO A 182 -7.32 17.59 -0.85
CA PRO A 182 -8.72 17.51 -0.46
C PRO A 182 -9.47 16.51 -1.34
N MET A 183 -10.23 15.63 -0.71
CA MET A 183 -10.94 14.53 -1.35
C MET A 183 -12.34 14.34 -0.77
N GLU A 184 -13.19 13.67 -1.53
CA GLU A 184 -14.50 13.20 -1.10
C GLU A 184 -14.52 11.68 -1.22
N LEU A 185 -14.80 11.01 -0.11
CA LEU A 185 -14.93 9.58 0.01
C LEU A 185 -16.40 9.19 -0.02
N VAL A 186 -16.76 8.23 -0.86
CA VAL A 186 -18.12 7.72 -1.03
C VAL A 186 -18.18 6.32 -0.43
N SER A 187 -19.17 6.09 0.44
CA SER A 187 -19.37 4.81 1.10
C SER A 187 -20.86 4.50 1.23
N ALA A 188 -21.21 3.32 1.75
CA ALA A 188 -22.59 2.96 2.05
C ALA A 188 -23.26 3.93 3.06
N GLN A 189 -22.46 4.63 3.88
CA GLN A 189 -22.93 5.62 4.86
C GLN A 189 -23.10 7.02 4.27
N GLY A 190 -22.80 7.19 2.97
CA GLY A 190 -22.85 8.48 2.28
C GLY A 190 -21.47 9.04 1.95
N ARG A 191 -21.43 10.36 1.74
CA ARG A 191 -20.25 11.11 1.31
C ARG A 191 -19.57 11.79 2.49
N GLN A 192 -18.24 11.70 2.55
CA GLN A 192 -17.42 12.32 3.58
C GLN A 192 -16.25 13.06 2.94
N LYS A 193 -16.06 14.34 3.31
CA LYS A 193 -14.85 15.08 2.95
C LYS A 193 -13.70 14.69 3.87
N PHE A 194 -12.51 14.54 3.31
CA PHE A 194 -11.28 14.31 4.06
C PHE A 194 -10.07 14.89 3.29
N THR A 195 -8.93 15.03 3.96
CA THR A 195 -7.67 15.40 3.32
C THR A 195 -6.77 14.18 3.27
N TYR A 196 -6.39 13.76 2.07
CA TYR A 196 -5.35 12.76 1.87
C TYR A 196 -3.98 13.40 2.08
N VAL A 197 -3.19 12.87 3.01
CA VAL A 197 -1.89 13.43 3.37
C VAL A 197 -0.77 12.53 2.87
N VAL A 198 0.03 13.07 1.96
CA VAL A 198 1.31 12.49 1.54
C VAL A 198 2.36 12.92 2.59
N PRO A 199 2.96 11.99 3.34
CA PRO A 199 3.93 12.33 4.38
C PRO A 199 5.21 12.88 3.75
N ASN A 200 5.82 13.83 4.44
CA ASN A 200 7.13 14.33 4.07
C ASN A 200 8.23 13.30 4.39
N VAL A 201 9.42 13.52 3.86
CA VAL A 201 10.56 12.58 4.01
C VAL A 201 10.98 12.38 5.47
N ASN A 202 10.81 13.38 6.34
CA ASN A 202 11.16 13.27 7.76
C ASN A 202 10.13 12.42 8.52
N GLN A 203 8.85 12.56 8.19
CA GLN A 203 7.76 11.77 8.76
C GLN A 203 7.86 10.28 8.39
N CYS A 204 8.54 9.94 7.30
CA CYS A 204 8.81 8.55 6.93
C CYS A 204 9.59 7.84 8.03
N ALA A 205 10.54 8.52 8.69
CA ALA A 205 11.35 7.95 9.77
C ALA A 205 10.51 7.61 11.02
N SER A 206 9.41 8.34 11.27
CA SER A 206 8.52 8.07 12.41
C SER A 206 7.93 6.66 12.40
N CYS A 207 7.81 6.04 11.23
CA CYS A 207 7.38 4.66 11.10
C CYS A 207 8.53 3.71 10.73
N HIS A 208 9.43 4.13 9.84
CA HIS A 208 10.48 3.25 9.29
C HIS A 208 11.74 3.14 10.16
N VAL A 209 11.79 3.84 11.30
CA VAL A 209 12.77 3.60 12.37
C VAL A 209 12.07 2.86 13.50
N ALA A 210 11.94 1.55 13.34
CA ALA A 210 11.22 0.69 14.30
C ALA A 210 12.03 0.38 15.58
N ASP A 211 13.34 0.67 15.58
CA ASP A 211 14.22 0.54 16.74
C ASP A 211 14.92 1.88 17.02
N LEU A 212 14.48 2.57 18.06
CA LEU A 212 14.99 3.87 18.47
C LEU A 212 16.47 3.85 18.89
N LYS A 213 16.98 2.70 19.35
CA LYS A 213 18.39 2.55 19.76
C LYS A 213 19.28 2.44 18.54
N SER A 214 18.90 1.62 17.56
CA SER A 214 19.70 1.45 16.34
C SER A 214 19.58 2.65 15.39
N ARG A 215 18.43 3.36 15.43
CA ARG A 215 18.06 4.45 14.51
C ARG A 215 18.13 4.05 13.03
N LYS A 216 18.13 2.75 12.74
CA LYS A 216 18.18 2.23 11.37
C LYS A 216 16.82 2.44 10.70
N PHE A 217 16.86 3.04 9.52
CA PHE A 217 15.70 3.14 8.63
C PHE A 217 15.57 1.83 7.85
N GLU A 218 14.45 1.12 7.98
CA GLU A 218 14.22 -0.20 7.38
C GLU A 218 12.79 -0.34 6.79
N PRO A 219 12.58 -1.23 5.81
CA PRO A 219 11.23 -1.56 5.32
C PRO A 219 10.40 -2.26 6.40
N LEU A 220 9.11 -1.92 6.50
CA LEU A 220 8.22 -2.47 7.55
C LEU A 220 7.45 -3.74 7.14
N GLY A 221 7.08 -3.84 5.85
CA GLY A 221 6.02 -4.74 5.39
C GLY A 221 6.45 -6.11 4.90
N LEU A 222 7.66 -6.25 4.34
CA LEU A 222 8.16 -7.50 3.74
C LEU A 222 8.78 -8.42 4.80
N LYS A 223 7.92 -8.88 5.72
CA LYS A 223 8.21 -9.94 6.69
C LYS A 223 7.53 -11.22 6.23
N ALA A 224 8.13 -12.38 6.49
CA ALA A 224 7.63 -13.67 6.01
C ALA A 224 6.13 -13.88 6.32
N ARG A 225 5.73 -13.63 7.57
CA ARG A 225 4.34 -13.75 8.04
C ARG A 225 3.30 -12.88 7.32
N HIS A 226 3.71 -11.78 6.70
CA HIS A 226 2.78 -10.88 6.01
C HIS A 226 2.53 -11.29 4.56
N ILE A 227 3.40 -12.13 3.97
CA ILE A 227 3.37 -12.44 2.54
C ILE A 227 3.39 -13.96 2.24
N ASN A 228 3.28 -14.80 3.28
CA ASN A 228 3.09 -16.25 3.08
C ASN A 228 1.64 -16.52 2.64
N LEU A 229 1.37 -16.31 1.36
CA LEU A 229 0.12 -16.64 0.69
C LEU A 229 0.35 -16.85 -0.81
N ASN A 230 -0.49 -17.67 -1.44
CA ASN A 230 -0.56 -17.83 -2.90
C ASN A 230 0.80 -18.13 -3.59
N GLY A 231 1.68 -18.83 -2.87
CA GLY A 231 3.01 -19.19 -3.36
C GLY A 231 3.95 -18.00 -3.60
N GLN A 232 3.71 -16.83 -2.98
CA GLN A 232 4.48 -15.61 -3.28
C GLN A 232 5.95 -15.70 -2.87
N LEU A 233 6.26 -16.40 -1.77
CA LEU A 233 7.64 -16.58 -1.32
C LEU A 233 8.43 -17.44 -2.30
N GLU A 234 7.81 -18.50 -2.80
CA GLU A 234 8.34 -19.40 -3.81
C GLU A 234 8.51 -18.67 -5.14
N LYS A 235 7.53 -17.85 -5.55
CA LYS A 235 7.65 -17.00 -6.74
C LYS A 235 8.81 -16.01 -6.63
N MET A 236 9.01 -15.39 -5.47
CA MET A 236 10.17 -14.53 -5.23
C MET A 236 11.48 -15.32 -5.28
N ALA A 237 11.51 -16.53 -4.73
CA ALA A 237 12.69 -17.39 -4.78
C ALA A 237 13.03 -17.85 -6.21
N LEU A 238 12.03 -18.29 -6.98
CA LEU A 238 12.18 -18.69 -8.38
C LEU A 238 12.62 -17.53 -9.28
N ALA A 239 12.20 -16.31 -8.98
CA ALA A 239 12.67 -15.11 -9.67
C ALA A 239 14.08 -14.66 -9.23
N GLY A 240 14.73 -15.38 -8.30
CA GLY A 240 16.05 -15.05 -7.77
C GLY A 240 16.05 -13.88 -6.77
N TYR A 241 14.89 -13.46 -6.28
CA TYR A 241 14.74 -12.29 -5.40
C TYR A 241 14.84 -12.64 -3.92
N LEU A 242 14.61 -13.90 -3.55
CA LEU A 242 14.66 -14.36 -2.17
C LEU A 242 15.42 -15.67 -2.07
N SER A 243 16.29 -15.80 -1.08
CA SER A 243 17.11 -16.98 -0.83
C SER A 243 16.90 -17.52 0.58
N GLY A 244 17.09 -18.83 0.77
CA GLY A 244 16.96 -19.50 2.06
C GLY A 244 15.53 -19.57 2.59
N VAL A 245 14.53 -19.58 1.71
CA VAL A 245 13.11 -19.76 2.09
C VAL A 245 12.90 -21.22 2.52
N PRO A 246 12.39 -21.46 3.75
CA PRO A 246 11.95 -22.80 4.16
C PRO A 246 10.75 -23.29 3.34
N ALA A 247 10.30 -24.52 3.59
CA ALA A 247 9.04 -24.98 3.01
C ALA A 247 7.87 -24.08 3.45
N ALA A 248 6.92 -23.78 2.56
CA ALA A 248 5.80 -22.86 2.82
C ALA A 248 5.04 -23.15 4.12
N ALA A 249 4.90 -24.44 4.46
CA ALA A 249 4.19 -24.92 5.65
C ALA A 249 4.93 -24.61 6.97
N GLU A 250 6.24 -24.36 6.91
CA GLU A 250 7.08 -24.03 8.07
C GLU A 250 7.19 -22.51 8.28
N VAL A 251 6.79 -21.73 7.28
CA VAL A 251 6.87 -20.27 7.33
C VAL A 251 5.65 -19.72 8.07
N PRO A 252 5.81 -18.82 9.06
CA PRO A 252 4.68 -18.21 9.74
C PRO A 252 3.77 -17.46 8.75
N ARG A 253 2.48 -17.35 9.10
CA ARG A 253 1.47 -16.69 8.27
C ARG A 253 0.45 -15.98 9.13
N ASN A 254 0.26 -14.68 8.91
CA ASN A 254 -0.84 -13.93 9.49
C ASN A 254 -2.14 -14.31 8.79
N VAL A 255 -3.22 -14.35 9.56
CA VAL A 255 -4.59 -14.48 9.05
C VAL A 255 -4.97 -13.20 8.26
N ASP A 256 -5.84 -13.34 7.25
CA ASP A 256 -6.52 -12.18 6.66
C ASP A 256 -7.59 -11.70 7.66
N TRP A 257 -7.48 -10.46 8.15
CA TRP A 257 -8.39 -9.89 9.14
C TRP A 257 -9.86 -9.91 8.71
N ARG A 258 -10.15 -10.06 7.41
CA ARG A 258 -11.51 -10.14 6.84
C ARG A 258 -12.06 -11.57 6.81
N ASP A 259 -11.22 -12.59 7.00
CA ASP A 259 -11.63 -13.99 6.95
C ASP A 259 -12.45 -14.37 8.18
N LYS A 260 -13.77 -14.23 8.08
CA LYS A 260 -14.71 -14.53 9.17
C LYS A 260 -14.73 -16.00 9.59
N SER A 261 -14.11 -16.91 8.83
CA SER A 261 -13.96 -18.31 9.26
C SER A 261 -12.84 -18.49 10.29
N ALA A 262 -11.89 -17.54 10.35
CA ALA A 262 -10.79 -17.57 11.30
C ALA A 262 -11.18 -16.99 12.68
N PRO A 263 -10.56 -17.46 13.78
CA PRO A 263 -10.80 -16.94 15.11
C PRO A 263 -10.63 -15.41 15.20
N VAL A 264 -11.54 -14.74 15.91
CA VAL A 264 -11.54 -13.27 16.05
C VAL A 264 -10.23 -12.74 16.64
N ASP A 265 -9.63 -13.43 17.60
CA ASP A 265 -8.34 -13.05 18.19
C ASP A 265 -7.20 -13.07 17.16
N ALA A 266 -7.14 -14.09 16.30
CA ALA A 266 -6.13 -14.17 15.25
C ALA A 266 -6.29 -13.04 14.21
N ARG A 267 -7.54 -12.74 13.82
CA ARG A 267 -7.86 -11.62 12.92
C ARG A 267 -7.45 -10.28 13.54
N ALA A 268 -7.83 -10.03 14.80
CA ALA A 268 -7.54 -8.80 15.52
C ALA A 268 -6.03 -8.61 15.70
N ARG A 269 -5.29 -9.64 16.11
CA ARG A 269 -3.82 -9.58 16.25
C ARG A 269 -3.12 -9.32 14.92
N ALA A 270 -3.57 -9.94 13.82
CA ALA A 270 -3.02 -9.66 12.49
C ALA A 270 -3.27 -8.20 12.07
N TYR A 271 -4.45 -7.66 12.36
CA TYR A 271 -4.79 -6.25 12.12
C TYR A 271 -3.90 -5.30 12.94
N LEU A 272 -3.67 -5.60 14.23
CA LEU A 272 -2.82 -4.81 15.11
C LEU A 272 -1.33 -4.89 14.74
N ASP A 273 -0.85 -6.08 14.33
CA ASP A 273 0.54 -6.30 13.91
C ASP A 273 0.89 -5.42 12.72
N ILE A 274 0.06 -5.42 11.67
CA ILE A 274 0.36 -4.63 10.47
C ILE A 274 0.16 -3.12 10.69
N ASN A 275 -0.86 -2.71 11.44
CA ASN A 275 -1.23 -1.30 11.57
C ASN A 275 -0.50 -0.56 12.71
N CYS A 276 -0.02 -1.27 13.73
CA CYS A 276 0.39 -0.63 14.99
C CYS A 276 1.74 -1.13 15.54
N ALA A 277 2.11 -2.40 15.33
CA ALA A 277 3.26 -3.01 16.03
C ALA A 277 4.61 -2.39 15.71
N HIS A 278 4.77 -1.74 14.55
CA HIS A 278 6.00 -1.06 14.20
C HIS A 278 6.34 0.10 15.16
N CYS A 279 5.33 0.74 15.75
CA CYS A 279 5.50 1.73 16.83
C CYS A 279 5.37 1.08 18.22
N HIS A 280 4.39 0.20 18.37
CA HIS A 280 4.04 -0.47 19.63
C HIS A 280 4.75 -1.81 19.78
N ASN A 281 6.05 -1.74 20.03
CA ASN A 281 6.91 -2.85 20.40
C ASN A 281 7.96 -2.38 21.43
N ASN A 282 8.80 -3.29 21.93
CA ASN A 282 9.80 -2.99 22.97
C ASN A 282 10.84 -1.91 22.57
N LYS A 283 11.07 -1.71 21.27
CA LYS A 283 12.12 -0.83 20.72
C LYS A 283 11.57 0.35 19.91
N GLY A 284 10.27 0.33 19.60
CA GLY A 284 9.60 1.30 18.76
C GLY A 284 9.38 2.64 19.43
N THR A 285 8.86 3.59 18.66
CA THR A 285 8.58 4.97 19.08
C THR A 285 7.60 5.08 20.24
N ALA A 286 6.71 4.08 20.42
CA ALA A 286 5.73 4.04 21.49
C ALA A 286 6.15 3.12 22.66
N ASN A 287 7.42 2.70 22.75
CA ASN A 287 7.87 1.75 23.78
C ASN A 287 7.68 2.24 25.22
N THR A 288 7.75 3.56 25.46
CA THR A 288 7.50 4.19 26.77
C THR A 288 6.08 3.97 27.27
N THR A 289 5.13 3.70 26.37
CA THR A 289 3.78 3.32 26.75
C THR A 289 3.70 1.90 27.29
N ALA A 290 4.72 1.06 27.05
CA ALA A 290 4.77 -0.39 27.34
C ALA A 290 3.62 -1.19 26.69
N LEU A 291 3.06 -0.70 25.58
CA LEU A 291 2.03 -1.38 24.78
C LEU A 291 2.71 -2.11 23.61
N HIS A 292 2.53 -3.43 23.53
CA HIS A 292 3.14 -4.31 22.54
C HIS A 292 2.05 -4.98 21.71
N LEU A 293 2.10 -4.77 20.39
CA LEU A 293 1.05 -5.19 19.44
C LEU A 293 1.57 -6.11 18.34
N GLU A 294 2.80 -6.62 18.48
CA GLU A 294 3.36 -7.63 17.59
C GLU A 294 2.51 -8.92 17.63
N ILE A 295 2.50 -9.68 16.53
CA ILE A 295 1.64 -10.88 16.38
C ILE A 295 1.70 -11.85 17.57
N GLY A 296 2.88 -12.03 18.19
CA GLY A 296 3.12 -12.94 19.31
C GLY A 296 3.04 -12.31 20.70
N ALA A 297 2.55 -11.07 20.84
CA ALA A 297 2.49 -10.40 22.13
C ALA A 297 1.59 -11.18 23.11
N PRO A 298 2.05 -11.50 24.34
CA PRO A 298 1.24 -12.25 25.30
C PRO A 298 -0.01 -11.47 25.70
N ALA A 299 -1.11 -12.19 25.97
CA ALA A 299 -2.37 -11.61 26.46
C ALA A 299 -2.26 -11.18 27.93
N ASN A 300 -1.55 -10.07 28.17
CA ASN A 300 -1.32 -9.52 29.51
C ASN A 300 -1.41 -7.98 29.47
N ARG A 301 -1.02 -7.31 30.55
CA ARG A 301 -1.03 -5.84 30.63
C ARG A 301 -0.25 -5.18 29.49
N HIS A 302 0.80 -5.80 28.95
CA HIS A 302 1.55 -5.25 27.82
C HIS A 302 0.76 -5.27 26.50
N LEU A 303 -0.27 -6.10 26.34
CA LEU A 303 -1.22 -6.01 25.22
C LEU A 303 -2.26 -4.89 25.41
N GLY A 304 -2.31 -4.28 26.61
CA GLY A 304 -3.32 -3.30 27.01
C GLY A 304 -4.42 -3.87 27.89
N LEU A 305 -4.42 -5.18 28.15
CA LEU A 305 -5.42 -5.87 28.97
C LEU A 305 -5.42 -5.34 30.41
N CYS A 306 -6.52 -4.71 30.84
CA CYS A 306 -6.66 -4.16 32.17
C CYS A 306 -5.51 -3.23 32.59
N LYS A 307 -4.93 -2.55 31.60
CA LYS A 307 -3.80 -1.66 31.80
C LYS A 307 -4.29 -0.21 31.90
N PRO A 308 -4.06 0.46 33.04
CA PRO A 308 -4.31 1.90 33.15
C PRO A 308 -3.48 2.69 32.12
N PRO A 309 -3.97 3.85 31.65
CA PRO A 309 -3.21 4.69 30.73
C PRO A 309 -1.95 5.23 31.41
N VAL A 310 -0.82 5.21 30.69
CA VAL A 310 0.45 5.77 31.19
C VAL A 310 0.63 7.23 30.73
N ALA A 311 0.24 7.54 29.49
CA ALA A 311 0.47 8.86 28.87
C ALA A 311 -0.50 9.11 27.70
N ALA A 312 -1.81 8.96 27.93
CA ALA A 312 -2.80 9.11 26.86
C ALA A 312 -3.57 10.44 26.89
N GLY A 313 -3.58 11.18 28.00
CA GLY A 313 -4.27 12.48 28.11
C GLY A 313 -5.73 12.43 27.62
N ALA A 314 -6.11 13.37 26.76
CA ALA A 314 -7.42 13.36 26.08
C ALA A 314 -7.69 12.09 25.27
N GLY A 315 -6.63 11.42 24.80
CA GLY A 315 -6.69 10.12 24.13
C GLY A 315 -7.26 8.99 24.96
N THR A 316 -7.47 9.17 26.27
CA THR A 316 -8.21 8.20 27.11
C THR A 316 -9.71 8.17 26.80
N GLY A 317 -10.28 9.30 26.37
CA GLY A 317 -11.74 9.45 26.25
C GLY A 317 -12.50 9.26 27.57
N GLY A 318 -11.81 9.40 28.72
CA GLY A 318 -12.37 9.12 30.04
C GLY A 318 -12.35 7.63 30.44
N ASN A 319 -11.89 6.73 29.58
CA ASN A 319 -11.83 5.30 29.87
C ASN A 319 -10.66 4.93 30.78
N ALA A 320 -10.89 3.99 31.70
CA ALA A 320 -9.93 3.60 32.73
C ALA A 320 -8.83 2.66 32.22
N PHE A 321 -9.08 1.87 31.17
CA PHE A 321 -8.18 0.82 30.71
C PHE A 321 -7.95 0.84 29.20
N GLY A 322 -6.74 0.46 28.79
CA GLY A 322 -6.37 0.22 27.40
C GLY A 322 -7.39 -0.67 26.70
N ILE A 323 -7.54 -1.88 27.23
CA ILE A 323 -8.57 -2.85 26.89
C ILE A 323 -9.30 -3.24 28.17
N ASN A 324 -10.61 -3.04 28.18
CA ASN A 324 -11.53 -3.48 29.22
C ASN A 324 -12.31 -4.70 28.68
N PRO A 325 -11.94 -5.94 29.07
CA PRO A 325 -12.58 -7.17 28.58
C PRO A 325 -14.10 -7.14 28.65
N GLY A 326 -14.75 -7.61 27.59
CA GLY A 326 -16.20 -7.62 27.46
C GLY A 326 -16.83 -6.24 27.28
N LYS A 327 -16.06 -5.15 27.38
CA LYS A 327 -16.54 -3.76 27.40
C LYS A 327 -15.82 -2.91 26.35
N PRO A 328 -16.12 -3.11 25.05
CA PRO A 328 -15.43 -2.41 23.96
C PRO A 328 -15.63 -0.89 24.02
N ASP A 329 -16.82 -0.41 24.40
CA ASP A 329 -17.09 1.03 24.49
C ASP A 329 -16.36 1.72 25.66
N ASP A 330 -16.04 0.96 26.72
CA ASP A 330 -15.29 1.42 27.89
C ASP A 330 -13.77 1.22 27.73
N SER A 331 -13.30 0.95 26.51
CA SER A 331 -11.89 0.68 26.20
C SER A 331 -11.24 1.86 25.46
N ILE A 332 -10.08 2.32 25.94
CA ILE A 332 -9.29 3.37 25.29
C ILE A 332 -8.97 2.98 23.83
N PHE A 333 -8.71 1.70 23.57
CA PHE A 333 -8.37 1.18 22.24
C PHE A 333 -9.40 1.56 21.17
N VAL A 334 -10.68 1.24 21.43
CA VAL A 334 -11.79 1.51 20.50
C VAL A 334 -12.00 3.01 20.34
N PHE A 335 -11.91 3.77 21.45
CA PHE A 335 -12.03 5.22 21.43
C PHE A 335 -10.99 5.89 20.52
N ARG A 336 -9.71 5.50 20.62
CA ARG A 336 -8.65 6.08 19.79
C ARG A 336 -8.75 5.65 18.32
N LEU A 337 -9.12 4.40 18.04
CA LEU A 337 -9.26 3.90 16.67
C LEU A 337 -10.43 4.57 15.92
N LYS A 338 -11.53 4.91 16.61
CA LYS A 338 -12.69 5.59 16.00
C LYS A 338 -12.50 7.09 15.83
N SER A 339 -11.66 7.73 16.63
CA SER A 339 -11.44 9.18 16.57
C SER A 339 -10.64 9.61 15.34
N THR A 340 -10.96 10.77 14.78
CA THR A 340 -10.15 11.47 13.76
C THR A 340 -9.54 12.76 14.30
N GLU A 341 -9.64 13.01 15.60
CA GLU A 341 -9.11 14.19 16.26
C GLU A 341 -7.59 14.04 16.47
N THR A 342 -6.84 15.06 16.07
CA THR A 342 -5.37 15.07 16.23
C THR A 342 -4.99 14.96 17.71
N GLY A 343 -3.99 14.14 18.04
CA GLY A 343 -3.59 13.85 19.42
C GLY A 343 -4.45 12.80 20.13
N VAL A 344 -5.67 12.52 19.63
CA VAL A 344 -6.53 11.44 20.13
C VAL A 344 -6.44 10.20 19.23
N MET A 345 -6.52 10.40 17.91
CA MET A 345 -6.63 9.31 16.93
C MET A 345 -5.42 8.37 16.94
N MET A 346 -5.67 7.10 16.62
CA MET A 346 -4.63 6.12 16.33
C MET A 346 -4.92 5.33 15.04
N PRO A 347 -3.91 5.00 14.23
CA PRO A 347 -2.54 5.55 14.26
C PRO A 347 -2.48 7.08 14.09
N GLU A 348 -1.44 7.73 14.62
CA GLU A 348 -1.28 9.20 14.59
C GLU A 348 -0.94 9.74 13.19
N LEU A 349 -0.45 8.88 12.31
CA LEU A 349 0.01 9.23 10.96
C LEU A 349 -0.56 8.24 9.95
N GLY A 350 -0.71 8.70 8.70
CA GLY A 350 -1.15 7.87 7.58
C GLY A 350 -2.66 7.63 7.51
N ARG A 351 -3.45 8.35 8.30
CA ARG A 351 -4.92 8.41 8.19
C ARG A 351 -5.47 9.79 8.58
N SER A 352 -6.59 10.15 7.97
CA SER A 352 -7.50 11.24 8.31
C SER A 352 -8.94 10.74 8.55
N THR A 353 -9.20 9.46 8.30
CA THR A 353 -10.50 8.78 8.45
C THR A 353 -10.38 7.59 9.40
N ALA A 354 -11.52 7.16 9.98
CA ALA A 354 -11.59 5.96 10.79
C ALA A 354 -11.85 4.73 9.91
N HIS A 355 -11.06 3.67 10.11
CA HIS A 355 -11.32 2.37 9.49
C HIS A 355 -12.46 1.68 10.22
N ARG A 356 -13.70 1.79 9.71
CA ARG A 356 -14.89 1.31 10.41
C ARG A 356 -14.87 -0.19 10.65
N GLU A 357 -14.50 -0.94 9.61
CA GLU A 357 -14.47 -2.39 9.61
C GLU A 357 -13.37 -2.91 10.56
N GLY A 358 -12.22 -2.24 10.60
CA GLY A 358 -11.17 -2.52 11.59
C GLY A 358 -11.56 -2.15 13.02
N VAL A 359 -12.28 -1.04 13.23
CA VAL A 359 -12.84 -0.69 14.55
C VAL A 359 -13.81 -1.78 15.01
N GLU A 360 -14.70 -2.24 14.14
CA GLU A 360 -15.67 -3.27 14.47
C GLU A 360 -15.01 -4.62 14.79
N LEU A 361 -13.97 -5.01 14.06
CA LEU A 361 -13.16 -6.18 14.41
C LEU A 361 -12.58 -6.08 15.83
N ILE A 362 -12.02 -4.92 16.20
CA ILE A 362 -11.45 -4.73 17.55
C ILE A 362 -12.56 -4.69 18.61
N ARG A 363 -13.74 -4.15 18.29
CA ARG A 363 -14.91 -4.23 19.19
C ARG A 363 -15.35 -5.67 19.41
N GLU A 364 -15.49 -6.46 18.35
CA GLU A 364 -15.83 -7.89 18.37
C GLU A 364 -14.81 -8.65 19.23
N TRP A 365 -13.52 -8.40 19.02
CA TRP A 365 -12.44 -9.01 19.77
C TRP A 365 -12.52 -8.72 21.27
N ILE A 366 -12.66 -7.45 21.66
CA ILE A 366 -12.75 -7.06 23.08
C ILE A 366 -14.03 -7.61 23.72
N ALA A 367 -15.16 -7.58 23.01
CA ALA A 367 -16.42 -8.14 23.49
C ALA A 367 -16.35 -9.65 23.74
N SER A 368 -15.50 -10.37 22.99
CA SER A 368 -15.31 -11.82 23.14
C SER A 368 -14.47 -12.25 24.34
N MET A 369 -13.74 -11.31 24.97
CA MET A 369 -12.88 -11.57 26.12
C MET A 369 -13.72 -11.87 27.37
N LYS A 370 -13.27 -12.84 28.18
CA LYS A 370 -14.02 -13.36 29.34
C LYS A 370 -13.45 -12.90 30.68
N GLU A 371 -12.24 -12.36 30.67
CA GLU A 371 -11.56 -11.83 31.83
C GLU A 371 -12.29 -10.60 32.40
N SER A 372 -11.90 -10.15 33.60
CA SER A 372 -12.43 -8.92 34.20
C SER A 372 -11.31 -8.14 34.86
N CYS A 373 -11.30 -6.81 34.66
CA CYS A 373 -10.32 -5.93 35.29
C CYS A 373 -10.58 -5.67 36.77
N ASN A 374 -11.74 -6.07 37.27
CA ASN A 374 -12.16 -5.87 38.66
C ASN A 374 -11.72 -7.02 39.59
N GLN A 375 -10.97 -8.00 39.09
CA GLN A 375 -10.31 -9.03 39.89
C GLN A 375 -8.83 -8.65 40.05
N GLN A 376 -8.54 -7.82 41.05
CA GLN A 376 -7.19 -7.58 41.56
C GLN A 376 -7.20 -7.68 43.07
#